data_AF-A0A7W5AS99-F1
#
_entry.id   AF-A0A7W5AS99-F1
#
_cell.length_a   1.000
_cell.length_b   1.000
_cell.length_c   1.000
_cell.angle_alpha   90.00
_cell.angle_beta   90.00
_cell.angle_gamma   90.00
#
_symmetry.space_group_name_H-M   'P 1'
#
loop_
_entity.id
_entity.type
_entity.pdbx_description
1 polymer ?
#
loop_
_entity_poly.entity_id
_entity_poly.type
_entity_poly.pdbx_seq_one_letter_code
_entity_poly.pdbx_strand_id
1 'polypeptide(L)'
;MTAAAAVLAYAIGLLPSSATGVWQRWPAAVQASVGVVLGLVLLNSIGVAQWTVLRRLVPQAARWIGWSAVGWLAGLTVFLLFTMPLWHPGQDLAVTIAIGVAGAVLMAATMAAITGRCVWGWFGGPAPAVARISPARR
;
A
#
# COMPACT_ATOMS: atom_id res chain seq x y z
N MET A 1 -2.23 9.58 14.56
CA MET A 1 -1.30 9.95 13.45
C MET A 1 -1.65 9.27 12.13
N THR A 2 -1.88 7.95 12.11
CA THR A 2 -2.34 7.23 10.91
C THR A 2 -3.64 7.78 10.31
N ALA A 3 -4.63 8.14 11.13
CA ALA A 3 -5.85 8.78 10.64
C ALA A 3 -5.58 10.13 9.92
N ALA A 4 -4.69 10.96 10.45
CA ALA A 4 -4.31 12.23 9.80
C ALA A 4 -3.56 12.00 8.48
N ALA A 5 -2.69 10.98 8.41
CA ALA A 5 -2.04 10.59 7.17
C ALA A 5 -3.04 10.07 6.13
N ALA A 6 -4.06 9.33 6.55
CA ALA A 6 -5.14 8.87 5.68
C ALA A 6 -5.99 10.06 5.15
N VAL A 7 -6.28 11.05 6.00
CA VAL A 7 -6.95 12.30 5.58
C VAL A 7 -6.10 13.06 4.57
N LEU A 8 -4.79 13.18 4.80
CA LEU A 8 -3.86 13.81 3.85
C LEU A 8 -3.83 13.07 2.51
N ALA A 9 -3.73 11.74 2.54
CA ALA A 9 -3.79 10.90 1.35
C ALA A 9 -5.10 11.10 0.58
N TYR A 10 -6.23 11.14 1.30
CA TYR A 10 -7.55 11.38 0.73
C TYR A 10 -7.66 12.76 0.07
N ALA A 11 -7.18 13.81 0.75
CA ALA A 11 -7.15 15.17 0.21
C ALA A 11 -6.31 15.26 -1.07
N ILE A 12 -5.14 14.63 -1.10
CA ILE A 12 -4.28 14.54 -2.29
C ILE A 12 -4.99 13.81 -3.43
N GLY A 13 -5.70 12.71 -3.13
CA GLY A 13 -6.46 11.96 -4.13
C GLY A 13 -7.61 12.74 -4.76
N LEU A 14 -8.19 13.71 -4.05
CA LEU A 14 -9.29 14.56 -4.54
C LEU A 14 -8.83 15.79 -5.34
N LEU A 15 -7.56 16.16 -5.27
CA LEU A 15 -7.05 17.36 -5.95
C LEU A 15 -7.27 17.35 -7.47
N PRO A 16 -6.97 16.26 -8.20
CA PRO A 16 -7.17 16.22 -9.66
C PRO A 16 -8.64 16.32 -10.07
N SER A 17 -9.56 15.77 -9.28
CA SER A 17 -11.00 15.75 -9.59
C SER A 17 -11.68 17.08 -9.30
N SER A 18 -11.28 17.75 -8.20
CA SER A 18 -11.83 19.05 -7.80
C SER A 18 -11.31 20.23 -8.62
N ALA A 19 -10.10 20.11 -9.20
CA ALA A 19 -9.47 21.15 -10.01
C ALA A 19 -9.30 20.77 -11.49
N THR A 20 -10.15 19.86 -12.01
CA THR A 20 -10.07 19.31 -13.38
C THR A 20 -9.88 20.38 -14.46
N GLY A 21 -10.62 21.48 -14.38
CA GLY A 21 -10.55 22.58 -15.36
C GLY A 21 -9.20 23.32 -15.39
N VAL A 22 -8.43 23.30 -14.30
CA VAL A 22 -7.08 23.89 -14.23
C VAL A 22 -6.03 22.83 -14.56
N TRP A 23 -6.18 21.63 -13.98
CA TRP A 23 -5.26 20.51 -14.17
C TRP A 23 -5.10 20.11 -15.63
N GLN A 24 -6.21 19.98 -16.37
CA GLN A 24 -6.18 19.55 -17.77
C GLN A 24 -5.56 20.57 -18.72
N ARG A 25 -5.40 21.83 -18.30
CA ARG A 25 -4.77 22.89 -19.12
C ARG A 25 -3.25 22.83 -19.09
N TRP A 26 -2.66 22.14 -18.12
CA TRP A 26 -1.21 22.04 -18.01
C TRP A 26 -0.63 21.13 -19.10
N PRO A 27 0.63 21.34 -19.51
CA PRO A 27 1.32 20.40 -20.37
C PRO A 27 1.34 19.00 -19.76
N ALA A 28 1.17 17.96 -20.60
CA ALA A 28 1.09 16.57 -20.15
C ALA A 28 2.29 16.14 -19.29
N ALA A 29 3.50 16.61 -19.63
CA ALA A 29 4.70 16.35 -18.85
C ALA A 29 4.59 16.90 -17.41
N VAL A 30 4.06 18.12 -17.25
CA VAL A 30 3.88 18.75 -15.93
C VAL A 30 2.82 18.00 -15.11
N GLN A 31 1.70 17.62 -15.74
CA GLN A 31 0.67 16.80 -15.08
C GLN A 31 1.25 15.45 -14.60
N ALA A 32 2.01 14.77 -15.46
CA ALA A 32 2.64 13.50 -15.12
C ALA A 32 3.63 13.66 -13.96
N SER A 33 4.51 14.66 -14.00
CA SER A 33 5.49 14.89 -12.94
C SER A 33 4.82 15.21 -11.61
N VAL A 34 3.84 16.12 -11.59
CA VAL A 34 3.11 16.46 -10.36
C VAL A 34 2.30 15.26 -9.87
N GLY A 35 1.67 14.50 -10.76
CA GLY A 35 0.93 13.28 -10.43
C GLY A 35 1.82 12.22 -9.78
N VAL A 36 3.03 12.02 -10.30
CA VAL A 36 4.02 11.11 -9.70
C VAL A 36 4.42 11.58 -8.31
N VAL A 37 4.72 12.86 -8.12
CA VAL A 37 5.09 13.41 -6.81
C VAL A 37 3.95 13.24 -5.81
N LEU A 38 2.73 13.63 -6.17
CA LEU A 38 1.55 13.48 -5.32
C LEU A 38 1.25 12.01 -5.01
N GLY A 39 1.39 11.12 -5.99
CA GLY A 39 1.26 9.67 -5.82
C GLY A 39 2.28 9.12 -4.83
N LEU A 40 3.55 9.52 -4.94
CA LEU A 40 4.59 9.12 -3.99
C LEU A 40 4.30 9.63 -2.58
N VAL A 41 3.89 10.88 -2.42
CA VAL A 41 3.51 11.43 -1.10
C VAL A 41 2.33 10.64 -0.53
N LEU A 42 1.31 10.37 -1.34
CA LEU A 42 0.14 9.59 -0.95
C LEU A 42 0.54 8.19 -0.49
N LEU A 43 1.28 7.45 -1.31
CA LEU A 43 1.70 6.06 -1.03
C LEU A 43 2.55 5.95 0.22
N ASN A 44 3.45 6.91 0.44
CA ASN A 44 4.38 6.86 1.56
C ASN A 44 3.79 7.43 2.85
N SER A 45 2.77 8.27 2.80
CA SER A 45 2.19 8.95 3.98
C SER A 45 1.77 7.98 5.09
N ILE A 46 1.05 6.91 4.75
CA ILE A 46 0.59 5.89 5.71
C ILE A 46 1.76 5.07 6.23
N GLY A 47 2.66 4.63 5.36
CA GLY A 47 3.84 3.84 5.74
C GLY A 47 4.77 4.61 6.68
N VAL A 48 4.99 5.90 6.42
CA VAL A 48 5.77 6.81 7.28
C VAL A 48 5.07 7.00 8.62
N ALA A 49 3.75 7.19 8.65
CA ALA A 49 3.00 7.30 9.90
C ALA A 49 3.14 6.02 10.75
N GLN A 50 3.02 4.85 10.14
CA GLN A 50 3.19 3.54 10.81
C GLN A 50 4.64 3.34 11.28
N TRP A 51 5.63 3.78 10.50
CA TRP A 51 7.04 3.69 10.84
C TRP A 51 7.39 4.41 12.15
N THR A 52 6.75 5.55 12.46
CA THR A 52 7.01 6.28 13.72
C THR A 52 6.77 5.44 14.98
N VAL A 53 5.85 4.47 14.87
CA VAL A 53 5.53 3.49 15.92
C VAL A 53 6.48 2.29 15.81
N LEU A 54 6.61 1.68 14.62
CA LEU A 54 7.40 0.47 14.39
C LEU A 54 8.89 0.63 14.70
N ARG A 55 9.47 1.81 14.49
CA ARG A 55 10.90 2.08 14.76
C ARG A 55 11.31 1.86 16.22
N ARG A 56 10.36 1.81 17.15
CA ARG A 56 10.59 1.52 18.57
C ARG A 56 10.46 0.04 18.93
N LEU A 57 9.94 -0.78 18.00
CA LEU A 57 9.53 -2.16 18.26
C LEU A 57 10.35 -3.19 17.48
N VAL A 58 10.78 -2.86 16.25
CA VAL A 58 11.46 -3.81 15.37
C VAL A 58 12.71 -3.20 14.72
N PRO A 59 13.78 -3.99 14.55
CA PRO A 59 14.95 -3.56 13.78
C PRO A 59 14.58 -3.35 12.31
N GLN A 60 15.27 -2.43 11.64
CA GLN A 60 15.04 -2.12 10.21
C GLN A 60 13.60 -1.70 9.87
N ALA A 61 12.86 -1.10 10.81
CA ALA A 61 11.48 -0.65 10.61
C ALA A 61 11.29 0.26 9.38
N ALA A 62 12.33 0.97 8.92
CA ALA A 62 12.26 1.81 7.71
C ALA A 62 11.90 1.01 6.44
N ARG A 63 12.23 -0.29 6.38
CA ARG A 63 11.84 -1.17 5.26
C ARG A 63 10.33 -1.28 5.12
N TRP A 64 9.58 -1.09 6.20
CA TRP A 64 8.11 -1.11 6.19
C TRP A 64 7.52 -0.09 5.22
N ILE A 65 8.12 1.11 5.12
CA ILE A 65 7.62 2.17 4.22
C ILE A 65 7.62 1.68 2.77
N GLY A 66 8.73 1.08 2.33
CA GLY A 66 8.84 0.52 0.98
C GLY A 66 7.89 -0.65 0.76
N TRP A 67 7.75 -1.56 1.72
CA TRP A 67 6.81 -2.68 1.61
C TRP A 67 5.34 -2.24 1.58
N SER A 68 4.97 -1.21 2.35
CA SER A 68 3.63 -0.60 2.27
C SER A 68 3.40 0.04 0.91
N ALA A 69 4.36 0.80 0.37
CA ALA A 69 4.23 1.43 -0.94
C ALA A 69 4.09 0.38 -2.07
N VAL A 70 4.91 -0.67 -2.05
CA VAL A 70 4.82 -1.80 -3.00
C VAL A 70 3.48 -2.53 -2.87
N GLY A 71 2.99 -2.72 -1.64
CA GLY A 71 1.66 -3.28 -1.38
C GLY A 71 0.55 -2.45 -2.01
N TRP A 72 0.61 -1.12 -1.86
CA TRP A 72 -0.32 -0.18 -2.49
C TRP A 72 -0.29 -0.23 -4.00
N LEU A 73 0.90 -0.18 -4.61
CA LEU A 73 1.03 -0.26 -6.06
C LEU A 73 0.43 -1.56 -6.60
N ALA A 74 0.87 -2.70 -6.06
CA ALA A 74 0.41 -4.00 -6.53
C ALA A 74 -1.09 -4.21 -6.30
N GLY A 75 -1.61 -3.81 -5.13
CA GLY A 75 -3.03 -3.91 -4.81
C GLY A 75 -3.89 -3.05 -5.75
N LEU A 76 -3.48 -1.82 -6.03
CA LEU A 76 -4.17 -0.95 -7.00
C LEU A 76 -4.09 -1.51 -8.42
N THR A 77 -2.94 -2.03 -8.83
CA THR A 77 -2.80 -2.69 -10.14
C THR A 77 -3.77 -3.86 -10.27
N VAL A 78 -3.85 -4.74 -9.27
CA VAL A 78 -4.81 -5.87 -9.26
C VAL A 78 -6.24 -5.37 -9.28
N PHE A 79 -6.59 -4.37 -8.47
CA PHE A 79 -7.92 -3.76 -8.45
C PHE A 79 -8.31 -3.24 -9.82
N LEU A 80 -7.45 -2.43 -10.45
CA LEU A 80 -7.74 -1.78 -11.73
C LEU A 80 -7.81 -2.80 -12.88
N LEU A 81 -6.90 -3.76 -12.93
CA LEU A 81 -6.92 -4.81 -13.94
C LEU A 81 -8.15 -5.71 -13.82
N PHE A 82 -8.69 -5.90 -12.62
CA PHE A 82 -9.90 -6.68 -12.40
C PHE A 82 -11.17 -5.86 -12.68
N THR A 83 -11.27 -4.65 -12.14
CA THR A 83 -12.52 -3.87 -12.16
C THR A 83 -12.75 -3.12 -13.46
N MET A 84 -11.70 -2.55 -14.09
CA MET A 84 -11.86 -1.70 -15.27
C MET A 84 -12.43 -2.44 -16.49
N PRO A 85 -12.04 -3.70 -16.80
CA PRO A 85 -12.62 -4.43 -17.93
C PRO A 85 -14.07 -4.86 -17.70
N LEU A 86 -14.48 -5.00 -16.43
CA LEU A 86 -15.81 -5.50 -16.05
C LEU A 86 -16.83 -4.36 -15.88
N TRP A 87 -16.36 -3.12 -15.76
CA TRP A 87 -17.20 -1.96 -15.55
C TRP A 87 -17.62 -1.32 -16.87
N HIS A 88 -18.89 -0.95 -17.00
CA HIS A 88 -19.38 -0.12 -18.08
C HIS A 88 -20.50 0.85 -17.64
N PRO A 89 -20.72 1.96 -18.36
CA PRO A 89 -21.81 2.88 -18.07
C PRO A 89 -23.19 2.20 -18.18
N GLY A 90 -24.14 2.61 -17.34
CA GLY A 90 -25.52 2.09 -17.34
C GLY A 90 -25.69 0.67 -16.79
N GLN A 91 -24.64 0.10 -16.19
CA GLN A 91 -24.68 -1.22 -15.56
C GLN A 91 -25.55 -1.23 -14.30
N ASP A 92 -26.17 -2.38 -14.02
CA ASP A 92 -26.97 -2.57 -12.81
C ASP A 92 -26.14 -2.28 -11.54
N LEU A 93 -26.79 -1.68 -10.54
CA LEU A 93 -26.15 -1.24 -9.31
C LEU A 93 -25.60 -2.43 -8.52
N ALA A 94 -26.33 -3.54 -8.43
CA ALA A 94 -25.89 -4.72 -7.68
C ALA A 94 -24.65 -5.34 -8.32
N VAL A 95 -24.59 -5.37 -9.66
CA VAL A 95 -23.40 -5.85 -10.39
C VAL A 95 -22.20 -4.92 -10.17
N THR A 96 -22.42 -3.61 -10.21
CA THR A 96 -21.37 -2.61 -9.94
C THR A 96 -20.79 -2.78 -8.53
N ILE A 97 -21.64 -2.95 -7.52
CA ILE A 97 -21.23 -3.22 -6.14
C ILE A 97 -20.45 -4.53 -6.05
N ALA A 98 -20.95 -5.60 -6.69
CA ALA A 98 -20.30 -6.90 -6.66
C ALA A 98 -18.88 -6.86 -7.26
N ILE A 99 -18.68 -6.18 -8.39
CA ILE A 99 -17.36 -5.99 -9.02
C ILE A 99 -16.45 -5.19 -8.08
N GLY A 100 -16.95 -4.10 -7.49
CA GLY A 100 -16.19 -3.26 -6.57
C GLY A 100 -15.73 -4.03 -5.33
N VAL A 101 -16.63 -4.80 -4.70
CA VAL A 101 -16.32 -5.62 -3.53
C VAL A 101 -15.32 -6.72 -3.89
N ALA A 102 -15.52 -7.44 -5.00
CA ALA A 102 -14.59 -8.47 -5.44
C ALA A 102 -13.19 -7.90 -5.71
N GLY A 103 -13.11 -6.76 -6.41
CA GLY A 103 -11.85 -6.05 -6.64
C GLY A 103 -11.18 -5.62 -5.34
N ALA A 104 -11.94 -5.07 -4.39
CA ALA A 104 -11.42 -4.64 -3.10
C ALA A 104 -10.86 -5.81 -2.27
N VAL A 105 -11.51 -6.97 -2.30
CA VAL A 105 -11.03 -8.20 -1.65
C VAL A 105 -9.71 -8.66 -2.29
N LEU A 106 -9.61 -8.67 -3.62
CA LEU A 106 -8.38 -9.04 -4.33
C LEU A 106 -7.21 -8.09 -4.00
N MET A 107 -7.49 -6.79 -3.94
CA MET A 107 -6.53 -5.77 -3.52
C MET A 107 -6.06 -6.01 -2.08
N ALA A 108 -6.99 -6.25 -1.16
CA ALA A 108 -6.68 -6.52 0.24
C ALA A 108 -5.84 -7.79 0.42
N ALA A 109 -6.16 -8.86 -0.32
CA ALA A 109 -5.38 -10.10 -0.33
C ALA A 109 -3.96 -9.87 -0.85
N THR A 110 -3.81 -9.12 -1.95
CA THR A 110 -2.51 -8.74 -2.53
C THR A 110 -1.66 -7.95 -1.54
N MET A 111 -2.26 -6.95 -0.90
CA MET A 111 -1.63 -6.14 0.16
C MET A 111 -1.15 -6.99 1.33
N ALA A 112 -2.02 -7.88 1.82
CA ALA A 112 -1.73 -8.77 2.93
C ALA A 112 -0.56 -9.71 2.60
N ALA A 113 -0.54 -10.28 1.39
CA ALA A 113 0.56 -11.13 0.94
C ALA A 113 1.89 -10.38 0.87
N ILE A 114 1.89 -9.14 0.37
CA ILE A 114 3.12 -8.34 0.23
C ILE A 114 3.63 -7.87 1.59
N THR A 115 2.78 -7.24 2.40
CA THR A 115 3.17 -6.74 3.72
C THR A 115 3.45 -7.86 4.72
N GLY A 116 2.74 -8.98 4.60
CA GLY A 116 2.98 -10.21 5.38
C GLY A 116 4.38 -10.78 5.18
N ARG A 117 4.97 -10.69 3.97
CA ARG A 117 6.36 -11.08 3.74
C ARG A 117 7.36 -10.24 4.52
N CYS A 118 7.09 -8.95 4.69
CA CYS A 118 7.92 -8.08 5.54
C CYS A 118 7.84 -8.51 7.01
N VAL A 119 6.62 -8.76 7.50
CA VAL A 119 6.38 -9.19 8.89
C VAL A 119 7.01 -10.55 9.15
N TRP A 120 6.87 -11.50 8.22
CA TRP A 120 7.51 -12.81 8.30
C TRP A 120 9.04 -12.68 8.36
N GLY A 121 9.64 -11.74 7.63
CA GLY A 121 11.07 -11.46 7.72
C GLY A 121 11.54 -10.98 9.09
N TRP A 122 10.66 -10.40 9.92
CA TRP A 122 10.99 -9.98 11.28
C TRP A 122 10.86 -11.11 12.31
N PHE A 123 9.88 -12.00 12.15
CA PHE A 123 9.51 -12.99 13.18
C PHE A 123 9.78 -14.46 12.79
N GLY A 124 9.96 -14.75 11.51
CA GLY A 124 10.07 -16.10 10.95
C GLY A 124 11.50 -16.59 10.71
N GLY A 125 12.51 -15.94 11.30
CA GLY A 125 13.90 -16.41 11.24
C GLY A 125 14.06 -17.78 11.94
N PRO A 126 15.01 -18.63 11.51
CA PRO A 126 15.24 -19.92 12.16
C PRO A 126 15.53 -19.71 13.65
N ALA A 127 14.88 -20.51 14.50
CA ALA A 127 15.10 -20.48 15.94
C ALA A 127 16.61 -20.60 16.24
N PRO A 128 17.15 -19.82 17.19
CA PRO A 128 18.56 -19.92 17.53
C PRO A 128 18.88 -21.37 17.85
N ALA A 129 19.93 -21.92 17.20
CA ALA A 129 20.36 -23.27 17.43
C ALA A 129 20.63 -23.44 18.92
N VAL A 130 19.82 -24.25 19.61
CA VAL A 130 20.04 -24.59 21.02
C VAL A 130 21.45 -25.14 21.09
N ALA A 131 22.35 -24.39 21.74
CA ALA A 131 23.73 -24.78 21.91
C ALA A 131 23.73 -26.14 22.60
N ARG A 132 24.12 -27.19 21.87
CA ARG A 132 24.29 -28.53 22.44
C ARG A 132 25.37 -28.42 23.50
N ILE A 133 24.95 -28.43 24.77
CA ILE A 133 25.87 -28.54 25.90
C ILE A 133 26.51 -29.92 25.77
N SER A 134 27.76 -29.97 25.28
CA SER A 134 28.54 -31.20 25.30
C SER A 134 28.87 -31.52 26.76
N PRO A 135 28.51 -32.70 27.28
CA PRO A 135 28.95 -33.09 28.61
C PRO A 135 30.47 -33.22 28.59
N ALA A 136 31.13 -32.48 29.47
CA ALA A 136 32.57 -32.57 29.68
C ALA A 136 32.91 -34.04 30.03
N ARG A 137 33.70 -34.69 29.16
CA ARG A 137 34.30 -35.98 29.47
C ARG A 137 35.26 -35.78 30.64
N ARG A 138 34.99 -36.46 31.75
CA ARG A 138 35.93 -36.64 32.86
C ARG A 138 36.81 -37.84 32.59
#